data_AF-A0A6L8KN71-F1
#
_entry.id   AF-A0A6L8KN71-F1
#
_cell.length_a   1.000
_cell.length_b   1.000
_cell.length_c   1.000
_cell.angle_alpha   90.00
_cell.angle_beta   90.00
_cell.angle_gamma   90.00
#
_symmetry.space_group_name_H-M   'P 1'
#
loop_
_entity.id
_entity.type
_entity.pdbx_description
1 polymer ?
#
loop_
_entity_poly.entity_id
_entity_poly.type
_entity_poly.pdbx_seq_one_letter_code
_entity_poly.pdbx_strand_id
1 'polypeptide(L)'
;MKIRIVMSALLAFPVAAWSLHAKASVPPLSNCELVAPPAASGEDSIHGNLVKVFPRRSKIDSSYTGCQTVWVNENKYWSVFMVGVFERGELVKMSVPSRPGDSIEKCLRKDGQLIAGDEDVCSAMEAFPYSSAPSGCSVLQSKDKKENPACKFD
;
A
#
# COMPACT_ATOMS: atom_id res chain seq x y z
N MET A 1 13.65 -83.92 -2.59
CA MET A 1 14.80 -83.18 -2.02
C MET A 1 15.43 -82.30 -3.10
N LYS A 2 15.21 -80.97 -3.00
CA LYS A 2 16.06 -79.84 -3.43
C LYS A 2 15.19 -78.59 -3.57
N ILE A 3 15.12 -77.85 -2.46
CA ILE A 3 14.54 -76.52 -2.33
C ILE A 3 15.50 -75.51 -2.98
N ARG A 4 14.99 -74.60 -3.81
CA ARG A 4 15.70 -73.39 -4.23
C ARG A 4 14.86 -72.18 -3.87
N ILE A 5 15.21 -71.58 -2.73
CA ILE A 5 14.77 -70.28 -2.28
C ILE A 5 15.56 -69.25 -3.11
N VAL A 6 14.87 -68.42 -3.90
CA VAL A 6 15.45 -67.19 -4.45
C VAL A 6 14.85 -66.04 -3.67
N MET A 7 15.70 -65.46 -2.83
CA MET A 7 15.42 -64.41 -1.87
C MET A 7 15.53 -63.07 -2.62
N SER A 8 14.42 -62.56 -3.15
CA SER A 8 14.37 -61.23 -3.75
C SER A 8 14.17 -60.18 -2.66
N ALA A 9 15.27 -59.54 -2.27
CA ALA A 9 15.29 -58.35 -1.43
C ALA A 9 14.72 -57.15 -2.21
N LEU A 10 13.46 -56.80 -1.93
CA LEU A 10 12.87 -55.53 -2.36
C LEU A 10 13.41 -54.42 -1.46
N LEU A 11 14.28 -53.61 -2.04
CA LEU A 11 14.82 -52.38 -1.49
C LEU A 11 13.70 -51.39 -1.13
N ALA A 12 13.56 -51.10 0.16
CA ALA A 12 12.75 -50.01 0.65
C ALA A 12 13.41 -48.67 0.25
N PHE A 13 12.79 -47.96 -0.69
CA PHE A 13 13.11 -46.58 -1.00
C PHE A 13 12.49 -45.68 0.09
N PRO A 14 13.30 -44.94 0.89
CA PRO A 14 12.74 -43.92 1.77
C PRO A 14 12.29 -42.76 0.88
N VAL A 15 10.98 -42.63 0.70
CA VAL A 15 10.39 -41.44 0.10
C VAL A 15 10.60 -40.30 1.10
N ALA A 16 11.68 -39.54 0.92
CA ALA A 16 11.90 -38.30 1.62
C ALA A 16 10.78 -37.34 1.22
N ALA A 17 9.74 -37.26 2.05
CA ALA A 17 8.70 -36.26 1.94
C ALA A 17 9.32 -34.89 2.26
N TRP A 18 9.85 -34.24 1.24
CA TRP A 18 10.19 -32.83 1.32
C TRP A 18 8.88 -32.05 1.38
N SER A 19 8.45 -31.74 2.60
CA SER A 19 7.42 -30.74 2.86
C SER A 19 7.96 -29.39 2.40
N LEU A 20 7.70 -29.06 1.13
CA LEU A 20 7.77 -27.70 0.61
C LEU A 20 6.81 -26.85 1.45
N HIS A 21 7.33 -26.20 2.48
CA HIS A 21 6.68 -25.05 3.08
C HIS A 21 6.64 -23.97 2.00
N ALA A 22 5.59 -23.98 1.19
CA ALA A 22 5.20 -22.81 0.44
C ALA A 22 4.89 -21.73 1.47
N LYS A 23 5.87 -20.87 1.75
CA LYS A 23 5.57 -19.55 2.30
C LYS A 23 4.57 -18.96 1.31
N ALA A 24 3.32 -18.83 1.75
CA ALA A 24 2.33 -18.06 1.04
C ALA A 24 2.92 -16.65 0.89
N SER A 25 3.58 -16.39 -0.22
CA SER A 25 4.03 -15.06 -0.58
C SER A 25 2.74 -14.30 -0.83
N VAL A 26 2.35 -13.48 0.14
CA VAL A 26 1.40 -12.39 -0.10
C VAL A 26 1.91 -11.70 -1.37
N PRO A 27 1.15 -11.69 -2.48
CA PRO A 27 1.62 -11.06 -3.70
C PRO A 27 2.02 -9.62 -3.34
N PRO A 28 3.12 -9.08 -3.88
CA PRO A 28 3.55 -7.73 -3.58
C PRO A 28 2.35 -6.80 -3.78
N LEU A 29 1.97 -6.09 -2.71
CA LEU A 29 0.89 -5.11 -2.74
C LEU A 29 1.22 -4.14 -3.86
N SER A 30 0.44 -4.20 -4.95
CA SER A 30 0.87 -3.88 -6.32
C SER A 30 1.47 -2.47 -6.55
N ASN A 31 1.36 -1.58 -5.59
CA ASN A 31 1.82 -0.19 -5.68
C ASN A 31 2.57 0.33 -4.43
N CYS A 32 2.90 -0.53 -3.46
CA CYS A 32 3.62 -0.12 -2.25
C CYS A 32 5.11 0.18 -2.48
N GLU A 33 5.69 -0.30 -3.58
CA GLU A 33 7.11 -0.14 -3.92
C GLU A 33 7.36 1.00 -4.93
N LEU A 34 6.36 1.85 -5.18
CA LEU A 34 6.48 2.96 -6.12
C LEU A 34 7.42 4.05 -5.58
N VAL A 35 8.54 4.25 -6.28
CA VAL A 35 9.54 5.28 -5.96
C VAL A 35 9.20 6.67 -6.52
N ALA A 36 8.25 6.75 -7.44
CA ALA A 36 7.80 7.99 -8.07
C ALA A 36 6.30 7.92 -8.42
N PRO A 37 5.58 9.05 -8.46
CA PRO A 37 4.16 9.07 -8.78
C PRO A 37 3.93 8.63 -10.24
N PRO A 38 3.06 7.64 -10.49
CA PRO A 38 2.64 7.28 -11.85
C PRO A 38 1.95 8.44 -12.58
N ALA A 39 1.90 8.38 -13.91
CA ALA A 39 1.19 9.37 -14.72
C ALA A 39 -0.32 9.48 -14.35
N ALA A 40 -0.91 8.36 -13.91
CA ALA A 40 -2.31 8.27 -13.49
C ALA A 40 -2.57 8.77 -12.05
N SER A 41 -1.56 9.35 -11.38
CA SER A 41 -1.74 9.90 -10.03
C SER A 41 -2.74 11.05 -10.06
N GLY A 42 -3.61 11.10 -9.04
CA GLY A 42 -4.40 12.29 -8.76
C GLY A 42 -3.51 13.45 -8.34
N GLU A 43 -4.07 14.65 -8.36
CA GLU A 43 -3.36 15.91 -8.12
C GLU A 43 -4.07 16.75 -7.06
N ASP A 44 -3.29 17.38 -6.18
CA ASP A 44 -3.75 18.29 -5.13
C ASP A 44 -2.66 19.34 -4.82
N SER A 45 -2.94 20.33 -3.98
CA SER A 45 -1.98 21.31 -3.48
C SER A 45 -2.04 21.42 -1.95
N ILE A 46 -0.97 20.99 -1.28
CA ILE A 46 -0.80 21.13 0.18
C ILE A 46 0.24 22.22 0.45
N HIS A 47 -0.15 23.24 1.22
CA HIS A 47 0.73 24.37 1.60
C HIS A 47 1.46 25.02 0.41
N GLY A 48 0.78 25.09 -0.75
CA GLY A 48 1.34 25.68 -1.97
C GLY A 48 2.28 24.77 -2.77
N ASN A 49 2.50 23.53 -2.33
CA ASN A 49 3.24 22.52 -3.08
C ASN A 49 2.29 21.60 -3.83
N LEU A 50 2.60 21.33 -5.10
CA LEU A 50 1.89 20.32 -5.87
C LEU A 50 2.12 18.94 -5.24
N VAL A 51 1.05 18.19 -5.10
CA VAL A 51 1.04 16.86 -4.50
C VAL A 51 0.45 15.89 -5.51
N LYS A 52 1.01 14.69 -5.56
CA LYS A 52 0.47 13.57 -6.34
C LYS A 52 0.03 12.45 -5.43
N VAL A 53 -1.09 11.80 -5.77
CA VAL A 53 -1.71 10.77 -4.94
C VAL A 53 -2.01 9.54 -5.78
N PHE A 54 -1.55 8.35 -5.35
CA PHE A 54 -1.82 7.11 -6.08
C PHE A 54 -2.03 5.91 -5.15
N PRO A 55 -3.08 5.08 -5.38
CA PRO A 55 -4.19 5.38 -6.28
C PRO A 55 -5.06 6.51 -5.72
N ARG A 56 -6.00 7.01 -6.53
CA ARG A 56 -7.01 7.95 -6.05
C ARG A 56 -7.97 7.26 -5.07
N ARG A 57 -8.55 8.01 -4.12
CA ARG A 57 -9.48 7.49 -3.11
C ARG A 57 -10.63 6.69 -3.72
N SER A 58 -11.16 7.15 -4.85
CA SER A 58 -12.20 6.47 -5.64
C SER A 58 -11.84 5.06 -6.14
N LYS A 59 -10.58 4.62 -6.00
CA LYS A 59 -10.11 3.26 -6.34
C LYS A 59 -9.84 2.39 -5.11
N ILE A 60 -10.03 2.91 -3.91
CA ILE A 60 -9.84 2.21 -2.64
C ILE A 60 -11.23 1.81 -2.13
N ASP A 61 -11.71 0.66 -2.59
CA ASP A 61 -12.96 0.05 -2.14
C ASP A 61 -12.71 -1.10 -1.14
N SER A 62 -13.77 -1.77 -0.68
CA SER A 62 -13.68 -2.87 0.28
C SER A 62 -12.93 -4.11 -0.22
N SER A 63 -12.61 -4.19 -1.51
CA SER A 63 -11.77 -5.26 -2.08
C SER A 63 -10.31 -4.85 -2.20
N TYR A 64 -10.02 -3.55 -2.09
CA TYR A 64 -8.69 -3.01 -2.30
C TYR A 64 -7.70 -3.47 -1.24
N THR A 65 -6.56 -4.01 -1.67
CA THR A 65 -5.43 -4.34 -0.80
C THR A 65 -4.15 -3.84 -1.48
N GLY A 66 -3.50 -2.87 -0.86
CA GLY A 66 -2.46 -2.07 -1.52
C GLY A 66 -1.99 -0.90 -0.67
N CYS A 67 -1.21 0.01 -1.26
CA CYS A 67 -0.85 1.26 -0.60
C CYS A 67 -1.63 2.43 -1.19
N GLN A 68 -1.68 3.55 -0.49
CA GLN A 68 -1.91 4.84 -1.09
C GLN A 68 -0.73 5.73 -0.72
N THR A 69 -0.05 6.24 -1.73
CA THR A 69 1.13 7.08 -1.54
C THR A 69 0.81 8.50 -1.96
N VAL A 70 1.25 9.42 -1.12
CA VAL A 70 1.19 10.87 -1.35
C VAL A 70 2.63 11.34 -1.57
N TRP A 71 2.92 11.91 -2.74
CA TRP A 71 4.20 12.51 -3.05
C TRP A 71 4.08 14.02 -3.10
N VAL A 72 5.06 14.72 -2.53
CA VAL A 72 5.16 16.18 -2.62
C VAL A 72 6.27 16.55 -3.60
N ASN A 73 6.07 17.64 -4.35
CA ASN A 73 7.11 18.18 -5.21
C ASN A 73 8.10 19.01 -4.38
N GLU A 74 9.34 18.55 -4.28
CA GLU A 74 10.45 19.28 -3.66
C GLU A 74 11.48 19.62 -4.73
N ASN A 75 11.56 20.90 -5.11
CA ASN A 75 12.63 21.41 -5.99
C ASN A 75 12.87 20.58 -7.26
N LYS A 76 11.79 20.21 -7.98
CA LYS A 76 11.76 19.40 -9.22
C LYS A 76 11.84 17.87 -9.04
N TYR A 77 11.93 17.37 -7.80
CA TYR A 77 11.86 15.94 -7.51
C TYR A 77 10.59 15.62 -6.73
N TRP A 78 10.15 14.36 -6.81
CA TRP A 78 9.03 13.86 -6.02
C TRP A 78 9.58 13.12 -4.81
N SER A 79 9.25 13.57 -3.61
CA SER A 79 9.55 12.87 -2.36
C SER A 79 8.27 12.22 -1.84
N VAL A 80 8.40 11.05 -1.19
CA VAL A 80 7.26 10.42 -0.52
C VAL A 80 6.96 11.21 0.75
N PHE A 81 5.78 11.84 0.78
CA PHE A 81 5.29 12.55 1.94
C PHE A 81 4.65 11.59 2.94
N MET A 82 3.79 10.68 2.46
CA MET A 82 3.07 9.74 3.30
C MET A 82 2.68 8.48 2.54
N VAL A 83 2.59 7.35 3.24
CA VAL A 83 2.10 6.06 2.72
C VAL A 83 1.05 5.51 3.68
N GLY A 84 -0.16 5.24 3.19
CA GLY A 84 -1.17 4.43 3.87
C GLY A 84 -1.19 3.01 3.32
N VAL A 85 -1.24 1.99 4.16
CA VAL A 85 -1.37 0.58 3.78
C VAL A 85 -2.80 0.14 4.05
N PHE A 86 -3.44 -0.46 3.05
CA PHE A 86 -4.83 -0.88 3.09
C PHE A 86 -4.96 -2.40 2.92
N GLU A 87 -5.84 -3.00 3.72
CA GLU A 87 -6.29 -4.38 3.57
C GLU A 87 -7.82 -4.40 3.51
N ARG A 88 -8.39 -4.95 2.43
CA ARG A 88 -9.84 -4.98 2.19
C ARG A 88 -10.51 -3.60 2.36
N GLY A 89 -9.85 -2.55 1.86
CA GLY A 89 -10.31 -1.17 1.94
C GLY A 89 -10.10 -0.47 3.28
N GLU A 90 -9.63 -1.19 4.30
CA GLU A 90 -9.36 -0.61 5.62
C GLU A 90 -7.90 -0.18 5.75
N LEU A 91 -7.67 1.02 6.25
CA LEU A 91 -6.32 1.51 6.56
C LEU A 91 -5.78 0.76 7.78
N VAL A 92 -4.75 -0.06 7.58
CA VAL A 92 -4.14 -0.88 8.64
C VAL A 92 -2.84 -0.30 9.18
N LYS A 93 -2.15 0.53 8.38
CA LYS A 93 -0.88 1.18 8.78
C LYS A 93 -0.68 2.49 8.02
N MET A 94 0.01 3.45 8.63
CA MET A 94 0.47 4.65 7.96
C MET A 94 1.97 4.88 8.24
N SER A 95 2.68 5.52 7.33
CA SER A 95 4.08 5.92 7.54
C SER A 95 4.42 7.23 6.85
N VAL A 96 5.40 7.92 7.41
CA VAL A 96 5.95 9.18 6.89
C VAL A 96 7.46 8.97 6.72
N PRO A 97 7.95 8.61 5.51
CA PRO A 97 9.34 8.17 5.33
C PRO A 97 10.41 9.19 5.73
N SER A 98 10.10 10.49 5.71
CA SER A 98 10.99 11.54 6.20
C SER A 98 11.19 11.53 7.72
N ARG A 99 10.38 10.77 8.45
CA ARG A 99 10.43 10.59 9.91
C ARG A 99 10.37 9.09 10.25
N PRO A 100 11.43 8.32 9.93
CA PRO A 100 11.47 6.90 10.25
C PRO A 100 11.43 6.69 11.77
N GLY A 101 10.63 5.73 12.25
CA GLY A 101 10.45 5.47 13.68
C GLY A 101 9.49 6.42 14.39
N ASP A 102 8.83 7.33 13.65
CA ASP A 102 7.77 8.20 14.16
C ASP A 102 6.63 7.37 14.76
N SER A 103 5.93 7.94 15.75
CA SER A 103 4.80 7.29 16.43
C SER A 103 3.70 6.89 15.47
N ILE A 104 3.58 7.57 14.32
CA ILE A 104 2.60 7.25 13.28
C ILE A 104 2.84 5.89 12.61
N GLU A 105 4.09 5.42 12.54
CA GLU A 105 4.43 4.09 12.02
C GLU A 105 4.03 2.96 12.97
N LYS A 106 3.79 3.31 14.25
CA LYS A 106 3.31 2.40 15.28
C LYS A 106 1.78 2.27 15.27
N CYS A 107 1.08 3.12 14.51
CA CYS A 107 -0.37 3.05 14.38
C CYS A 107 -0.76 1.81 13.57
N LEU A 108 -1.28 0.81 14.27
CA LEU A 108 -1.85 -0.40 13.68
C LEU A 108 -3.33 -0.43 13.99
N ARG A 109 -4.13 -0.62 12.94
CA ARG A 109 -5.58 -0.79 13.07
C ARG A 109 -6.01 -2.17 12.63
N LYS A 110 -7.05 -2.68 13.28
CA LYS A 110 -7.74 -3.91 12.90
C LYS A 110 -9.23 -3.70 13.09
N ASP A 111 -10.02 -3.99 12.05
CA ASP A 111 -11.48 -3.82 12.04
C ASP A 111 -11.87 -2.39 12.46
N GLY A 112 -11.15 -1.39 11.92
CA GLY A 112 -11.29 0.03 12.24
C GLY A 112 -10.76 0.49 13.61
N GLN A 113 -10.41 -0.41 14.54
CA GLN A 113 -9.96 -0.07 15.89
C GLN A 113 -8.44 0.04 15.98
N LEU A 114 -7.95 1.02 16.76
CA LEU A 114 -6.52 1.14 17.05
C LEU A 114 -6.09 0.02 18.01
N ILE A 115 -5.16 -0.82 17.57
CA ILE A 115 -4.61 -1.93 18.38
C ILE A 115 -3.17 -1.68 18.82
N ALA A 116 -2.49 -0.72 18.19
CA ALA A 116 -1.18 -0.23 18.62
C ALA A 116 -1.01 1.22 18.15
N GLY A 117 -0.24 2.02 18.90
CA GLY A 117 -0.03 3.44 18.63
C GLY A 117 -0.58 4.33 19.73
N ASP A 118 -0.47 5.63 19.54
CA ASP A 118 -1.03 6.66 20.42
C ASP A 118 -2.25 7.28 19.74
N GLU A 119 -3.40 7.33 20.41
CA GLU A 119 -4.66 7.75 19.77
C GLU A 119 -4.58 9.17 19.22
N ASP A 120 -3.97 10.10 19.96
CA ASP A 120 -3.87 11.50 19.54
C ASP A 120 -2.98 11.64 18.30
N VAL A 121 -1.89 10.88 18.23
CA VAL A 121 -1.03 10.82 17.02
C VAL A 121 -1.73 10.10 15.87
N CYS A 122 -2.40 8.98 16.15
CA CYS A 122 -3.01 8.12 15.14
C CYS A 122 -4.33 8.70 14.60
N SER A 123 -4.94 9.67 15.28
CA SER A 123 -6.10 10.42 14.78
C SER A 123 -5.78 11.15 13.46
N ALA A 124 -4.51 11.53 13.23
CA ALA A 124 -4.07 12.10 11.95
C ALA A 124 -4.25 11.14 10.75
N MET A 125 -4.49 9.85 10.98
CA MET A 125 -4.82 8.86 9.95
C MET A 125 -6.22 9.04 9.35
N GLU A 126 -7.11 9.82 9.97
CA GLU A 126 -8.48 10.04 9.47
C GLU A 126 -8.54 10.72 8.10
N ALA A 127 -7.46 11.41 7.70
CA ALA A 127 -7.34 11.98 6.36
C ALA A 127 -7.19 10.92 5.25
N PHE A 128 -7.00 9.64 5.60
CA PHE A 128 -6.86 8.54 4.66
C PHE A 128 -8.15 7.70 4.51
N PRO A 129 -8.46 7.19 3.30
CA PRO A 129 -7.73 7.41 2.04
C PRO A 129 -7.77 8.86 1.55
N TYR A 130 -6.63 9.40 1.17
CA TYR A 130 -6.45 10.78 0.76
C TYR A 130 -7.21 11.07 -0.54
N SER A 131 -8.06 12.09 -0.53
CA SER A 131 -8.82 12.55 -1.70
C SER A 131 -7.97 13.40 -2.64
N SER A 132 -8.20 13.30 -3.95
CA SER A 132 -7.46 14.10 -4.94
C SER A 132 -8.28 14.36 -6.19
N ALA A 133 -7.95 15.42 -6.94
CA ALA A 133 -8.48 15.60 -8.29
C ALA A 133 -7.89 14.55 -9.24
N PRO A 134 -8.53 14.27 -10.40
CA PRO A 134 -7.95 13.42 -11.45
C PRO A 134 -6.58 13.93 -11.95
N SER A 135 -5.82 13.06 -12.59
CA SER A 135 -4.55 13.43 -13.24
C SER A 135 -4.77 14.52 -14.29
N GLY A 136 -3.89 15.53 -14.33
CA GLY A 136 -3.98 16.64 -15.28
C GLY A 136 -4.93 17.77 -14.85
N CYS A 137 -5.44 17.72 -13.62
CA CYS A 137 -6.23 18.80 -13.02
C CYS A 137 -5.39 19.82 -12.25
N SER A 138 -4.06 19.72 -12.35
CA SER A 138 -3.00 20.45 -11.65
C SER A 138 -3.48 21.75 -11.03
N VAL A 139 -3.92 21.63 -9.78
CA VAL A 139 -4.57 22.70 -9.02
C VAL A 139 -3.51 23.70 -8.57
N LEU A 140 -2.93 24.44 -9.51
CA LEU A 140 -2.56 25.81 -9.21
C LEU A 140 -3.88 26.56 -9.26
N GLN A 141 -4.38 27.03 -8.12
CA GLN A 141 -5.49 27.99 -8.08
C GLN A 141 -5.01 29.32 -8.71
N SER A 142 -4.71 29.31 -10.00
CA SER A 142 -4.26 30.44 -10.76
C SER A 142 -5.49 31.26 -11.14
N LYS A 143 -5.88 32.16 -10.23
CA LYS A 143 -6.58 33.45 -10.43
C LYS A 143 -7.93 33.50 -11.19
N ASP A 144 -8.28 32.50 -11.98
CA ASP A 144 -9.52 32.43 -12.75
C ASP A 144 -10.40 31.33 -12.13
N LYS A 145 -11.24 31.77 -11.19
CA LYS A 145 -12.21 30.94 -10.47
C LYS A 145 -13.30 30.40 -11.40
N LYS A 146 -12.97 29.41 -12.22
CA LYS A 146 -13.99 28.55 -12.84
C LYS A 146 -13.60 27.10 -12.62
N GLU A 147 -14.21 26.53 -11.60
CA GLU A 147 -14.09 25.11 -11.26
C GLU A 147 -14.51 24.28 -12.47
N ASN A 148 -13.59 23.48 -13.01
CA ASN A 148 -13.92 22.51 -14.04
C ASN A 148 -14.62 21.33 -13.34
N PRO A 149 -15.88 21.00 -13.67
CA PRO A 149 -16.59 19.90 -13.02
C PRO A 149 -15.90 18.54 -13.23
N ALA A 150 -15.05 18.41 -14.26
CA ALA A 150 -14.22 17.22 -14.48
C ALA A 150 -13.05 17.09 -13.48
N CYS A 151 -12.70 18.16 -12.76
CA CYS A 151 -11.60 18.20 -11.80
C CYS A 151 -12.05 18.13 -10.34
N LYS A 152 -13.22 17.54 -10.10
CA LYS A 152 -13.74 17.33 -8.75
C LYS A 152 -12.90 16.29 -7.98
N PHE A 153 -12.66 16.58 -6.72
CA PHE A 153 -12.09 15.63 -5.77
C PHE A 153 -13.07 14.48 -5.50
N ASP A 154 -12.52 13.32 -5.15
CA ASP A 154 -13.28 12.13 -4.78
C ASP A 154 -13.58 12.02 -3.28
#